data_AF-A0A091RU87-F1
#
_entry.id   AF-A0A091RU87-F1
#
_cell.length_a   1.000
_cell.length_b   1.000
_cell.length_c   1.000
_cell.angle_alpha   90.00
_cell.angle_beta   90.00
_cell.angle_gamma   90.00
#
_symmetry.space_group_name_H-M   'P 1'
#
loop_
_entity.id
_entity.type
_entity.pdbx_description
1 polymer ?
#
loop_
_entity_poly.entity_id
_entity_poly.type
_entity_poly.pdbx_seq_one_letter_code
_entity_poly.pdbx_strand_id
1 'polypeptide(L)' 'GAAAWENVDSTAEPCPKCEHPRAYFMQIQTRSADEPMTTFYKCCNPQCGHRWRD' A
#
# COMPACT_ATOMS: atom_id res chain seq x y z
N GLY A 1 -1.98 8.02 13.17
CA GLY A 1 -2.60 6.78 13.67
C GLY A 1 -2.05 5.60 12.89
N ALA A 2 -1.51 4.59 13.58
CA ALA A 2 -1.03 3.35 12.97
C ALA A 2 -2.16 2.50 12.34
N ALA A 3 -3.41 2.76 12.75
CA ALA A 3 -4.61 2.00 12.39
C ALA A 3 -5.05 2.01 10.92
N ALA A 4 -4.58 2.95 10.11
CA ALA A 4 -4.97 3.00 8.69
C ALA A 4 -4.49 1.77 7.88
N TRP A 5 -3.54 0.99 8.43
CA TRP A 5 -2.96 -0.17 7.76
C TRP A 5 -3.09 -1.49 8.54
N GLU A 6 -3.91 -1.51 9.60
CA GLU A 6 -4.09 -2.73 10.41
C GLU A 6 -5.06 -3.74 9.74
N ASN A 7 -5.95 -3.26 8.88
CA ASN A 7 -7.00 -4.08 8.24
C ASN A 7 -7.02 -3.96 6.71
N VAL A 8 -5.91 -3.50 6.13
CA VAL A 8 -5.74 -3.41 4.68
C VAL A 8 -5.23 -4.73 4.16
N ASP A 9 -5.67 -5.04 2.95
CA ASP A 9 -5.33 -6.29 2.30
C ASP A 9 -3.84 -6.31 1.92
N SER A 10 -3.28 -7.51 1.76
CA SER A 10 -1.86 -7.68 1.49
C SER A 10 -1.68 -8.43 0.19
N THR A 11 -0.88 -7.87 -0.72
CA THR A 11 -0.55 -8.47 -2.00
C THR A 11 0.89 -8.98 -1.99
N ALA A 12 1.19 -9.90 -2.90
CA ALA A 12 2.53 -10.43 -3.15
C ALA A 12 3.37 -9.46 -4.01
N GLU A 13 3.34 -8.17 -3.66
CA GLU A 13 4.10 -7.12 -4.34
C GLU A 13 5.44 -6.92 -3.64
N PRO A 14 6.58 -7.09 -4.33
CA PRO A 14 7.89 -6.92 -3.75
C PRO A 14 8.18 -5.44 -3.47
N CYS A 15 8.60 -5.13 -2.24
CA CYS A 15 8.96 -3.77 -1.86
C CYS A 15 10.22 -3.30 -2.63
N PRO A 16 10.21 -2.14 -3.32
CA PRO A 16 11.36 -1.67 -4.10
C PRO A 16 12.56 -1.24 -3.24
N LYS A 17 12.36 -1.08 -1.92
CA LYS A 17 13.40 -0.61 -0.99
C LYS A 17 14.12 -1.73 -0.25
N CYS A 18 13.41 -2.80 0.11
CA CYS A 18 13.96 -3.89 0.92
C CYS A 18 13.63 -5.28 0.37
N GLU A 19 13.07 -5.36 -0.84
CA GLU A 19 12.78 -6.59 -1.58
C GLU A 19 11.87 -7.57 -0.81
N HIS A 20 11.08 -7.04 0.14
CA HIS A 20 10.18 -7.88 0.92
C HIS A 20 9.04 -8.34 0.03
N PRO A 21 8.69 -9.65 0.00
CA PRO A 21 7.76 -10.22 -0.97
C PRO A 21 6.28 -9.88 -0.74
N ARG A 22 5.98 -9.10 0.32
CA ARG A 22 4.61 -8.70 0.68
C ARG A 22 4.51 -7.20 0.90
N ALA A 23 3.43 -6.62 0.38
CA ALA A 23 3.06 -5.25 0.66
C ALA A 23 1.56 -5.18 0.96
N TYR A 24 1.19 -4.36 1.93
CA TYR A 24 -0.19 -3.94 2.11
C TYR A 24 -0.58 -3.08 0.93
N PHE A 25 -1.74 -3.31 0.34
CA PHE A 25 -2.31 -2.46 -0.70
C PHE A 25 -3.67 -1.94 -0.25
N MET A 26 -3.99 -0.71 -0.66
CA MET A 26 -5.30 -0.14 -0.45
C MET A 26 -5.67 0.74 -1.64
N GLN A 27 -6.90 0.57 -2.12
CA GLN A 27 -7.42 1.38 -3.21
C GLN A 27 -8.26 2.50 -2.62
N ILE A 28 -7.89 3.74 -2.92
CA ILE A 28 -8.62 4.92 -2.47
C ILE A 28 -9.21 5.59 -3.70
N GLN A 29 -10.53 5.78 -3.67
CA GLN A 29 -11.23 6.58 -4.67
C GLN A 29 -11.20 8.05 -4.25
N THR A 30 -10.44 8.87 -4.97
CA THR A 30 -10.34 10.32 -4.71
C THR A 30 -11.44 11.07 -5.47
N ARG A 31 -12.55 11.39 -4.78
CA ARG A 31 -13.66 12.36 -5.05
C ARG A 31 -14.24 12.60 -6.47
N SER A 32 -13.65 12.12 -7.57
CA SER A 32 -14.23 12.17 -8.91
C SER A 32 -14.35 10.75 -9.45
N ALA A 33 -15.53 10.40 -9.98
CA ALA A 33 -15.72 9.15 -10.72
C ALA A 33 -14.93 9.10 -12.05
N ASP A 34 -14.43 10.26 -12.49
CA ASP A 34 -13.59 10.43 -13.70
C ASP A 34 -12.09 10.11 -13.49
N GLU A 35 -11.62 9.95 -12.24
CA GLU A 35 -10.24 9.53 -11.98
C GLU A 35 -10.16 8.03 -11.62
N PRO A 36 -9.15 7.31 -12.12
CA PRO A 36 -8.93 5.92 -11.72
C PRO A 36 -8.63 5.85 -10.21
N MET A 37 -9.09 4.78 -9.57
CA MET A 37 -8.79 4.52 -8.17
C MET A 37 -7.28 4.49 -7.96
N THR A 38 -6.77 5.28 -7.01
CA THR A 38 -5.34 5.28 -6.70
C THR A 38 -5.02 4.09 -5.80
N THR A 39 -4.05 3.27 -6.20
CA THR A 39 -3.62 2.13 -5.39
C THR A 39 -2.40 2.54 -4.58
N PHE A 40 -2.52 2.50 -3.26
CA PHE A 40 -1.42 2.77 -2.36
C PHE A 40 -0.86 1.46 -1.83
N TYR A 41 0.46 1.36 -1.84
CA TYR A 41 1.21 0.23 -1.33
C TYR A 41 2.03 0.64 -0.11
N LYS A 42 2.19 -0.30 0.83
CA LYS A 42 3.04 -0.14 2.01
C LYS A 42 3.72 -1.46 2.31
N CYS A 43 5.03 -1.43 2.47
CA CYS A 43 5.81 -2.60 2.84
C CYS A 43 5.29 -3.20 4.17
N CYS A 44 5.09 -4.54 4.18
CA CYS A 44 4.70 -5.25 5.40
C CYS A 44 5.82 -5.32 6.44
N ASN A 45 7.06 -5.06 6.05
CA ASN A 45 8.19 -5.06 6.97
C ASN A 45 8.14 -3.81 7.89
N PRO A 46 7.98 -3.97 9.22
CA PRO A 46 7.95 -2.85 10.16
C PRO A 46 9.28 -2.08 10.23
N GLN A 47 10.40 -2.71 9.86
CA GLN A 47 11.71 -2.03 9.76
C GLN A 47 11.83 -1.17 8.51
N CYS A 48 11.10 -1.52 7.43
CA CYS A 48 11.15 -0.77 6.18
C CYS A 48 10.10 0.34 6.16
N GLY A 49 8.82 -0.02 6.35
CA GLY A 49 7.69 0.90 6.34
C GLY A 49 7.54 1.75 5.06
N HIS A 50 8.23 1.38 3.96
CA HIS A 50 8.19 2.14 2.72
C HIS A 50 6.79 2.16 2.12
N ARG A 51 6.37 3.31 1.61
CA ARG A 51 5.06 3.52 1.01
C ARG A 51 5.24 4.10 -0.39
N TRP A 52 4.53 3.54 -1.35
CA TRP A 52 4.50 3.98 -2.74
C TRP A 52 3.07 3.89 -3.26
N ARG A 53 2.81 4.47 -4.43
CA ARG A 53 1.50 4.47 -5.08
C ARG A 53 1.66 4.16 -6.54
N ASP A 54 0.66 3.47 -7.07
CA ASP A 54 0.40 3.28 -8.49
C ASP A 54 -0.85 4.09 -8.87
#